data_AF-A0AAU7GTX7-F1
#
_entry.id   AF-A0AAU7GTX7-F1
#
_cell.length_a   1.000
_cell.length_b   1.000
_cell.length_c   1.000
_cell.angle_alpha   90.00
_cell.angle_beta   90.00
_cell.angle_gamma   90.00
#
_symmetry.space_group_name_H-M   'P 1'
#
loop_
_entity.id
_entity.type
_entity.pdbx_description
1 polymer ?
#
loop_
_entity_poly.entity_id
_entity_poly.type
_entity_poly.pdbx_seq_one_letter_code
_entity_poly.pdbx_strand_id
1 'polypeptide(L)'
;MSSFSDLMNTASGSLSSYNMVMSSFAVDVVRITDEFGAQMFTECRAMRAAVNRSSDLCEHPLETGNTIADFKIIKPNVAQLTMFIPADAYGSVYSDIEQAYVNSTSLIVQTRASSYADMVITDMPHDEAPDLGDTVAVTLTIKEVQWFTSTVETMPAKEVAVSSKSAKTGGTAKPDADTVKQGQKRPSDASPATQEKSSSLAKDIKDWF
;
A
#
# COMPACT_ATOMS: atom_id res chain seq x y z
N MET A 1 26.16 -54.92 37.29
CA MET A 1 25.67 -54.71 35.91
C MET A 1 24.95 -53.36 35.79
N SER A 2 25.58 -52.24 36.18
CA SER A 2 24.93 -50.91 36.18
C SER A 2 25.55 -49.91 35.21
N SER A 3 26.75 -50.16 34.69
CA SER A 3 27.50 -49.18 33.90
C SER A 3 26.99 -48.97 32.46
N PHE A 4 26.09 -49.83 31.97
CA PHE A 4 25.56 -49.73 30.59
C PHE A 4 24.29 -48.86 30.51
N SER A 5 23.55 -48.71 31.62
CA SER A 5 22.32 -47.90 31.69
C SER A 5 22.63 -46.40 31.80
N ASP A 6 23.66 -46.02 32.55
CA ASP A 6 24.04 -44.62 32.76
C ASP A 6 24.63 -43.96 31.49
N LEU A 7 25.26 -44.77 30.62
CA LEU A 7 25.78 -44.31 29.33
C LEU A 7 24.64 -44.01 28.33
N MET A 8 23.58 -44.81 28.34
CA MET A 8 22.40 -44.62 27.49
C MET A 8 21.56 -43.39 27.92
N ASN A 9 21.53 -43.06 29.21
CA ASN A 9 20.78 -41.91 29.71
C ASN A 9 21.53 -40.56 29.52
N THR A 10 22.86 -40.60 29.44
CA THR A 10 23.69 -39.42 29.12
C THR A 10 23.65 -39.10 27.62
N ALA A 11 23.59 -40.11 26.77
CA ALA A 11 23.49 -39.93 25.32
C ALA A 11 22.15 -39.29 24.90
N SER A 12 21.03 -39.70 25.51
CA SER A 12 19.70 -39.13 25.25
C SER A 12 19.55 -37.69 25.78
N GLY A 13 20.19 -37.35 26.90
CA GLY A 13 20.28 -35.96 27.40
C GLY A 13 21.08 -35.04 26.47
N SER A 14 22.19 -35.55 25.89
CA SER A 14 23.00 -34.79 24.93
C SER A 14 22.34 -34.62 23.57
N LEU A 15 21.52 -35.57 23.11
CA LEU A 15 20.80 -35.46 21.84
C LEU A 15 19.67 -34.41 21.90
N SER A 16 19.08 -34.22 23.08
CA SER A 16 18.07 -33.18 23.33
C SER A 16 18.68 -31.78 23.34
N SER A 17 19.85 -31.61 23.95
CA SER A 17 20.56 -30.33 23.95
C SER A 17 21.08 -29.94 22.57
N TYR A 18 21.50 -30.89 21.73
CA TYR A 18 21.88 -30.60 20.34
C TYR A 18 20.70 -30.08 19.50
N ASN A 19 19.47 -30.58 19.72
CA ASN A 19 18.28 -30.04 19.04
C ASN A 19 17.90 -28.64 19.55
N MET A 20 18.10 -28.36 20.84
CA MET A 20 17.85 -27.03 21.42
C MET A 20 18.89 -25.98 21.01
N VAL A 21 20.16 -26.38 20.81
CA VAL A 21 21.23 -25.50 20.31
C VAL A 21 21.09 -25.24 18.80
N MET A 22 20.45 -26.13 18.04
CA MET A 22 20.16 -25.89 16.62
C MET A 22 19.06 -24.85 16.38
N SER A 23 18.17 -24.62 17.36
CA SER A 23 17.14 -23.57 17.33
C SER A 23 17.76 -22.16 17.28
N SER A 24 18.92 -21.94 17.92
CA SER A 24 19.58 -20.63 17.94
C SER A 24 20.30 -20.26 16.64
N PHE A 25 20.41 -21.18 15.66
CA PHE A 25 20.93 -20.88 14.32
C PHE A 25 19.83 -20.45 13.33
N ALA A 26 18.62 -20.17 13.80
CA ALA A 26 17.64 -19.44 13.01
C ALA A 26 18.15 -18.01 12.77
N VAL A 27 18.99 -17.86 11.76
CA VAL A 27 19.51 -16.59 11.23
C VAL A 27 18.32 -15.75 10.81
N ASP A 28 18.28 -14.49 11.25
CA ASP A 28 17.28 -13.55 10.78
C ASP A 28 17.36 -13.41 9.25
N VAL A 29 16.26 -13.73 8.59
CA VAL A 29 16.18 -13.86 7.13
C VAL A 29 15.69 -12.58 6.49
N VAL A 30 15.10 -11.70 7.28
CA VAL A 30 14.35 -10.54 6.80
C VAL A 30 14.81 -9.31 7.53
N ARG A 31 15.22 -8.29 6.77
CA ARG A 31 15.64 -7.00 7.31
C ARG A 31 14.71 -5.93 6.79
N ILE A 32 14.21 -5.07 7.67
CA ILE A 32 13.53 -3.84 7.29
C ILE A 32 14.54 -2.71 7.40
N THR A 33 14.65 -1.89 6.37
CA THR A 33 15.48 -0.68 6.41
C THR A 33 14.69 0.55 6.00
N ASP A 34 15.21 1.71 6.39
CA ASP A 34 14.85 2.97 5.76
C ASP A 34 15.41 3.05 4.32
N GLU A 35 15.14 4.17 3.66
CA GLU A 35 15.65 4.49 2.31
C GLU A 35 17.19 4.55 2.25
N PHE A 36 17.86 4.87 3.37
CA PHE A 36 19.31 4.96 3.48
C PHE A 36 19.99 3.62 3.85
N GLY A 37 19.21 2.56 4.04
CA GLY A 37 19.70 1.22 4.40
C GLY A 37 19.95 1.00 5.90
N ALA A 38 19.59 1.96 6.75
CA ALA A 38 19.63 1.81 8.19
C ALA A 38 18.52 0.85 8.63
N GLN A 39 18.86 -0.14 9.46
CA GLN A 39 17.87 -1.11 9.95
C GLN A 39 16.85 -0.42 10.84
N MET A 40 15.58 -0.64 10.54
CA MET A 40 14.48 -0.23 11.40
C MET A 40 14.03 -1.43 12.23
N PHE A 41 13.55 -1.15 13.45
CA PHE A 41 13.05 -2.17 14.39
C PHE A 41 14.11 -3.22 14.77
N THR A 42 15.33 -2.79 15.11
CA THR A 42 16.48 -3.69 15.37
C THR A 42 16.24 -4.71 16.49
N GLU A 43 15.44 -4.36 17.49
CA GLU A 43 15.11 -5.25 18.62
C GLU A 43 13.97 -6.22 18.30
N CYS A 44 13.27 -6.04 17.18
CA CYS A 44 12.25 -6.99 16.74
C CYS A 44 12.89 -8.12 15.94
N ARG A 45 12.35 -9.33 16.09
CA ARG A 45 12.80 -10.50 15.33
C ARG A 45 11.75 -10.90 14.32
N ALA A 46 12.10 -10.83 13.04
CA ALA A 46 11.24 -11.33 11.97
C ALA A 46 11.27 -12.86 11.93
N MET A 47 10.09 -13.49 11.97
CA MET A 47 9.96 -14.95 11.82
C MET A 47 9.71 -15.36 10.38
N ARG A 48 8.86 -14.60 9.68
CA ARG A 48 8.34 -14.98 8.38
C ARG A 48 8.01 -13.73 7.56
N ALA A 49 8.55 -13.66 6.35
CA ALA A 49 8.07 -12.78 5.30
C ALA A 49 7.40 -13.60 4.21
N ALA A 50 6.10 -13.38 3.99
CA ALA A 50 5.36 -13.91 2.86
C ALA A 50 5.13 -12.80 1.84
N VAL A 51 5.88 -12.83 0.73
CA VAL A 51 5.74 -11.84 -0.34
C VAL A 51 4.91 -12.42 -1.47
N ASN A 52 3.85 -11.70 -1.85
CA ASN A 52 2.97 -12.02 -2.97
C ASN A 52 3.20 -11.05 -4.12
N ARG A 53 3.66 -11.60 -5.25
CA ARG A 53 3.79 -10.89 -6.53
C ARG A 53 2.78 -11.47 -7.50
N SER A 54 1.73 -10.70 -7.76
CA SER A 54 0.63 -11.11 -8.63
C SER A 54 0.50 -10.21 -9.86
N SER A 55 -0.16 -10.71 -10.90
CA SER A 55 -0.44 -9.96 -12.11
C SER A 55 -1.71 -10.49 -12.75
N ASP A 56 -2.49 -9.59 -13.32
CA ASP A 56 -3.69 -9.94 -14.07
C ASP A 56 -3.38 -9.92 -15.57
N LEU A 57 -3.85 -10.93 -16.29
CA LEU A 57 -3.80 -10.99 -17.74
C LEU A 57 -5.19 -10.61 -18.26
N CYS A 58 -5.23 -9.65 -19.18
CA CYS A 58 -6.47 -9.27 -19.83
C CYS A 58 -6.66 -10.14 -21.06
N GLU A 59 -7.56 -11.12 -20.91
CA GLU A 59 -7.85 -12.14 -21.90
C GLU A 59 -9.16 -11.85 -22.63
N HIS A 60 -9.19 -12.15 -23.92
CA HIS A 60 -10.42 -12.17 -24.70
C HIS A 60 -10.54 -13.50 -25.46
N PRO A 61 -11.76 -14.04 -25.62
CA PRO A 61 -11.98 -15.26 -26.37
C PRO A 61 -11.90 -14.99 -27.88
N LEU A 62 -11.27 -15.90 -28.60
CA LEU A 62 -11.28 -15.96 -30.06
C LEU A 62 -12.51 -16.74 -30.53
N GLU A 63 -12.95 -16.45 -31.76
CA GLU A 63 -14.09 -17.13 -32.40
C GLU A 63 -13.86 -18.64 -32.61
N THR A 64 -12.62 -19.11 -32.47
CA THR A 64 -12.24 -20.53 -32.48
C THR A 64 -12.41 -21.23 -31.12
N GLY A 65 -12.83 -20.51 -30.07
CA GLY A 65 -12.97 -21.02 -28.71
C GLY A 65 -11.68 -20.97 -27.87
N ASN A 66 -10.57 -20.50 -28.43
CA ASN A 66 -9.31 -20.32 -27.70
C ASN A 66 -9.26 -18.92 -27.07
N THR A 67 -8.70 -18.76 -25.88
CA THR A 67 -8.45 -17.44 -25.28
C THR A 67 -7.06 -16.92 -25.63
N ILE A 68 -6.95 -15.62 -25.90
CA ILE A 68 -5.68 -14.92 -26.09
C ILE A 68 -5.58 -13.77 -25.08
N ALA A 69 -4.37 -13.53 -24.59
CA ALA A 69 -4.06 -12.42 -23.71
C ALA A 69 -3.41 -11.29 -24.51
N ASP A 70 -3.91 -10.06 -24.32
CA ASP A 70 -3.34 -8.88 -24.98
C ASP A 70 -2.27 -8.22 -24.10
N PHE A 71 -2.65 -7.87 -22.86
CA PHE A 71 -1.79 -7.11 -21.95
C PHE A 71 -1.78 -7.70 -20.53
N LYS A 72 -0.68 -7.44 -19.83
CA LYS A 72 -0.42 -7.88 -18.45
C LYS A 72 -0.37 -6.67 -17.52
N ILE A 73 -1.25 -6.63 -16.53
CA ILE A 73 -1.20 -5.65 -15.45
C ILE A 73 -0.45 -6.27 -14.28
N ILE A 74 0.70 -5.71 -13.93
CA ILE A 74 1.46 -6.13 -12.74
C ILE A 74 0.85 -5.42 -11.52
N LYS A 75 0.44 -6.20 -10.51
CA LYS A 75 -0.08 -5.63 -9.26
C LYS A 75 1.07 -5.20 -8.35
N PRO A 76 0.85 -4.22 -7.45
CA PRO A 76 1.82 -3.86 -6.43
C PRO A 76 2.19 -5.08 -5.58
N ASN A 77 3.46 -5.18 -5.21
CA ASN A 77 3.89 -6.26 -4.32
C ASN A 77 3.27 -6.07 -2.93
N VAL A 78 2.82 -7.17 -2.33
CA VAL A 78 2.30 -7.19 -0.95
C VAL A 78 3.14 -8.17 -0.15
N ALA A 79 3.66 -7.73 0.99
CA ALA A 79 4.43 -8.54 1.91
C ALA A 79 3.69 -8.62 3.25
N GLN A 80 3.54 -9.82 3.79
CA GLN A 80 3.07 -10.06 5.16
C GLN A 80 4.26 -10.49 6.00
N LEU A 81 4.59 -9.70 7.01
CA LEU A 81 5.72 -9.92 7.89
C LEU A 81 5.23 -10.21 9.31
N THR A 82 5.53 -11.40 9.81
CA THR A 82 5.27 -11.75 11.21
C THR A 82 6.55 -11.54 12.01
N MET A 83 6.48 -10.69 13.02
CA MET A 83 7.59 -10.32 13.90
C MET A 83 7.22 -10.54 15.36
N PHE A 84 8.22 -10.87 16.17
CA PHE A 84 8.12 -10.87 17.62
C PHE A 84 8.87 -9.70 18.21
N ILE A 85 8.22 -9.03 19.15
CA ILE A 85 8.82 -7.97 19.94
C ILE A 85 9.10 -8.54 21.35
N PRO A 86 10.36 -8.51 21.84
CA PRO A 86 10.67 -8.92 23.20
C PRO A 86 10.12 -7.92 24.22
N ALA A 87 9.77 -8.38 25.42
CA ALA A 87 9.22 -7.55 26.49
C ALA A 87 10.05 -6.30 26.79
N ASP A 88 11.38 -6.47 26.78
CA ASP A 88 12.35 -5.43 27.12
C ASP A 88 12.28 -4.20 26.19
N ALA A 89 11.81 -4.38 24.96
CA ALA A 89 11.78 -3.35 23.93
C ALA A 89 10.36 -3.06 23.40
N TYR A 90 9.31 -3.59 24.04
CA TYR A 90 7.94 -3.50 23.55
C TYR A 90 7.48 -2.07 23.30
N GLY A 91 7.62 -1.20 24.31
CA GLY A 91 7.13 0.18 24.23
C GLY A 91 7.82 1.02 23.15
N SER A 92 9.14 0.89 22.98
CA SER A 92 9.88 1.65 21.97
C SER A 92 9.63 1.13 20.56
N VAL A 93 9.77 -0.18 20.34
CA VAL A 93 9.63 -0.79 19.01
C VAL A 93 8.21 -0.63 18.50
N TYR A 94 7.21 -0.88 19.35
CA TYR A 94 5.81 -0.74 18.93
C TYR A 94 5.47 0.71 18.59
N SER A 95 5.97 1.69 19.37
CA SER A 95 5.80 3.10 19.04
C SER A 95 6.49 3.48 17.73
N ASP A 96 7.68 2.95 17.45
CA ASP A 96 8.37 3.19 16.19
C ASP A 96 7.58 2.62 14.99
N ILE A 97 6.99 1.43 15.14
CA ILE A 97 6.16 0.81 14.09
C ILE A 97 4.89 1.65 13.88
N GLU A 98 4.25 2.11 14.96
CA GLU A 98 3.08 2.97 14.89
C GLU A 98 3.40 4.30 14.20
N GLN A 99 4.53 4.92 14.52
CA GLN A 99 5.00 6.14 13.84
C GLN A 99 5.26 5.88 12.36
N ALA A 100 5.90 4.76 12.01
CA ALA A 100 6.15 4.39 10.62
C ALA A 100 4.84 4.20 9.84
N TYR A 101 3.82 3.61 10.49
CA TYR A 101 2.47 3.45 9.96
C TYR A 101 1.76 4.79 9.76
N VAL A 102 1.69 5.65 10.78
CA VAL A 102 1.03 6.96 10.71
C VAL A 102 1.68 7.87 9.67
N ASN A 103 3.01 7.89 9.62
CA ASN A 103 3.76 8.74 8.70
C ASN A 103 3.83 8.19 7.27
N SER A 104 3.29 6.98 7.02
CA SER A 104 3.42 6.29 5.73
C SER A 104 4.87 6.24 5.24
N THR A 105 5.78 5.90 6.17
CA THR A 105 7.22 5.92 5.90
C THR A 105 7.55 4.90 4.81
N SER A 106 8.36 5.30 3.83
CA SER A 106 8.85 4.38 2.80
C SER A 106 9.89 3.44 3.42
N LEU A 107 9.60 2.14 3.37
CA LEU A 107 10.45 1.09 3.91
C LEU A 107 10.99 0.20 2.79
N ILE A 108 12.16 -0.37 3.02
CA ILE A 108 12.73 -1.39 2.16
C ILE A 108 12.68 -2.72 2.92
N VAL A 109 11.98 -3.70 2.35
CA VAL A 109 11.89 -5.06 2.89
C VAL A 109 12.90 -5.94 2.16
N GLN A 110 13.97 -6.32 2.84
CA GLN A 110 15.00 -7.21 2.33
C GLN A 110 14.72 -8.64 2.76
N THR A 111 14.52 -9.53 1.80
CA THR A 111 14.41 -10.97 2.02
C THR A 111 15.59 -11.68 1.36
N ARG A 112 15.78 -12.97 1.63
CA ARG A 112 16.76 -13.81 0.91
C ARG A 112 16.54 -13.83 -0.62
N ALA A 113 15.31 -13.64 -1.08
CA ALA A 113 14.98 -13.74 -2.50
C ALA A 113 15.24 -12.42 -3.25
N SER A 114 14.85 -11.30 -2.65
CA SER A 114 15.00 -9.97 -3.23
C SER A 114 14.82 -8.89 -2.16
N SER A 115 15.27 -7.69 -2.50
CA SER A 115 14.89 -6.44 -1.82
C SER A 115 13.65 -5.85 -2.50
N TYR A 116 12.72 -5.35 -1.70
CA TYR A 116 11.51 -4.65 -2.15
C TYR A 116 11.52 -3.24 -1.59
N ALA A 117 11.65 -2.23 -2.45
CA ALA A 117 11.64 -0.82 -2.08
C ALA A 117 10.23 -0.24 -2.16
N ASP A 118 10.05 0.99 -1.64
CA ASP A 118 8.80 1.76 -1.69
C ASP A 118 7.61 1.04 -1.05
N MET A 119 7.89 0.31 0.03
CA MET A 119 6.90 -0.46 0.76
C MET A 119 6.38 0.36 1.95
N VAL A 120 5.06 0.48 2.10
CA VAL A 120 4.42 1.20 3.22
C VAL A 120 3.54 0.24 4.01
N ILE A 121 3.50 0.38 5.33
CA ILE A 121 2.67 -0.45 6.22
C ILE A 121 1.20 -0.10 5.98
N THR A 122 0.37 -1.10 5.65
CA THR A 122 -1.07 -0.94 5.44
C THR A 122 -1.91 -1.46 6.59
N ASP A 123 -1.46 -2.53 7.26
CA ASP A 123 -2.15 -3.10 8.42
C ASP A 123 -1.14 -3.54 9.48
N MET A 124 -1.50 -3.35 10.75
CA MET A 124 -0.71 -3.72 11.92
C MET A 124 -1.56 -4.46 12.98
N PRO A 125 -2.10 -5.66 12.68
CA PRO A 125 -2.66 -6.52 13.71
C PRO A 125 -1.57 -7.00 14.69
N HIS A 126 -1.89 -6.96 15.97
CA HIS A 126 -1.12 -7.58 17.06
C HIS A 126 -2.00 -8.56 17.82
N ASP A 127 -1.39 -9.60 18.38
CA ASP A 127 -2.05 -10.58 19.23
C ASP A 127 -1.30 -10.67 20.57
N GLU A 128 -2.05 -10.57 21.65
CA GLU A 128 -1.57 -10.60 23.04
C GLU A 128 -2.17 -11.83 23.73
N ALA A 129 -1.74 -13.00 23.29
CA ALA A 129 -2.14 -14.26 23.88
C ALA A 129 -1.19 -14.67 25.02
N PRO A 130 -1.69 -15.16 26.18
CA PRO A 130 -0.84 -15.65 27.28
C PRO A 130 0.09 -16.81 26.89
N ASP A 131 -0.23 -17.51 25.80
CA ASP A 131 0.55 -18.63 25.25
C ASP A 131 1.87 -18.17 24.59
N LEU A 132 1.94 -16.90 24.17
CA LEU A 132 3.14 -16.29 23.59
C LEU A 132 4.13 -15.77 24.65
N GLY A 133 3.81 -15.95 25.93
CA GLY A 133 4.66 -15.56 27.05
C GLY A 133 4.89 -14.05 27.10
N ASP A 134 6.15 -13.65 27.30
CA ASP A 134 6.57 -12.25 27.45
C ASP A 134 6.93 -11.61 26.09
N THR A 135 6.26 -12.04 25.02
CA THR A 135 6.50 -11.53 23.66
C THR A 135 5.19 -11.22 22.97
N VAL A 136 5.18 -10.14 22.17
CA VAL A 136 4.02 -9.76 21.38
C VAL A 136 4.26 -10.10 19.92
N ALA A 137 3.33 -10.84 19.33
CA ALA A 137 3.32 -11.14 17.90
C ALA A 137 2.66 -9.99 17.16
N VAL A 138 3.40 -9.37 16.24
CA VAL A 138 2.86 -8.35 15.33
C VAL A 138 2.96 -8.88 13.91
N THR A 139 1.85 -8.84 13.19
CA THR A 139 1.82 -9.19 11.76
C THR A 139 1.63 -7.91 10.96
N LEU A 140 2.69 -7.44 10.30
CA LEU A 140 2.64 -6.26 9.44
C LEU A 140 2.27 -6.67 8.01
N THR A 141 1.21 -6.07 7.47
CA THR A 141 0.98 -6.08 6.03
C THR A 141 1.60 -4.82 5.44
N ILE A 142 2.51 -5.00 4.49
CA ILE A 142 3.26 -3.93 3.84
C ILE A 142 3.00 -4.02 2.34
N LYS A 143 2.73 -2.90 1.68
CA LYS A 143 2.38 -2.85 0.26
C LYS A 143 3.21 -1.82 -0.47
N GLU A 144 3.59 -2.14 -1.69
CA GLU A 144 4.29 -1.23 -2.59
C GLU A 144 3.39 -0.05 -2.99
N VAL A 145 3.91 1.18 -2.89
CA VAL A 145 3.20 2.41 -3.24
C VAL A 145 4.03 3.23 -4.22
N GLN A 146 3.41 3.68 -5.31
CA GLN A 146 3.99 4.68 -6.19
C GLN A 146 3.32 6.02 -5.94
N TRP A 147 4.07 6.96 -5.38
CA TRP A 147 3.62 8.32 -5.18
C TRP A 147 3.81 9.12 -6.48
N PHE A 148 2.72 9.68 -7.01
CA PHE A 148 2.77 10.60 -8.14
C PHE A 148 2.64 12.04 -7.66
N THR A 149 3.64 12.87 -7.94
CA THR A 149 3.54 14.32 -7.80
C THR A 149 2.98 14.90 -9.09
N SER A 150 1.76 15.44 -9.04
CA SER A 150 1.16 16.11 -10.18
C SER A 150 1.87 17.45 -10.43
N THR A 151 2.59 17.54 -11.54
CA THR A 151 3.12 18.82 -12.01
C THR A 151 2.07 19.46 -12.90
N VAL A 152 1.58 20.64 -12.51
CA VAL A 152 0.65 21.41 -13.35
C VAL A 152 1.48 22.18 -14.36
N GLU A 153 1.68 21.59 -15.53
CA GLU A 153 2.27 22.31 -16.65
C GLU A 153 1.17 23.14 -17.34
N THR A 154 1.42 24.44 -17.52
CA THR A 154 0.52 25.30 -18.29
C THR A 154 0.68 24.95 -19.76
N MET A 155 -0.34 24.31 -20.34
CA MET A 155 -0.35 24.05 -21.78
C MET A 155 -0.24 25.38 -22.55
N PRO A 156 0.63 25.48 -23.58
CA PRO A 156 0.66 26.67 -24.42
C PRO A 156 -0.70 26.84 -25.10
N ALA A 157 -1.28 28.03 -25.00
CA ALA A 157 -2.56 28.34 -25.62
C ALA A 157 -2.43 28.16 -27.14
N LYS A 158 -3.05 27.11 -27.68
CA LYS A 158 -3.20 26.94 -29.12
C LYS A 158 -4.27 27.92 -29.58
N GLU A 159 -3.90 28.86 -30.45
CA GLU A 159 -4.88 29.73 -31.09
C GLU A 159 -5.87 28.88 -31.90
N VAL A 160 -7.15 28.96 -31.54
CA VAL A 160 -8.22 28.31 -32.29
C VAL A 160 -8.57 29.22 -33.46
N ALA A 161 -8.58 28.67 -34.68
CA ALA A 161 -8.97 29.41 -35.86
C ALA A 161 -10.40 29.97 -35.70
N VAL A 162 -10.56 31.24 -36.06
CA VAL A 162 -11.83 31.97 -35.91
C VAL A 162 -12.91 31.30 -36.76
N SER A 163 -14.09 31.04 -36.20
CA SER A 163 -15.22 30.54 -36.99
C SER A 163 -15.62 31.56 -38.05
N SER A 164 -16.04 31.07 -39.22
CA SER A 164 -16.38 31.91 -40.39
C SER A 164 -17.51 32.93 -40.13
N LYS A 165 -18.33 32.72 -39.10
CA LYS A 165 -19.35 33.71 -38.66
C LYS A 165 -18.75 34.88 -37.88
N SER A 166 -17.71 34.65 -37.07
CA SER A 166 -17.07 35.71 -36.26
C SER A 166 -16.11 36.57 -37.09
N ALA A 167 -15.51 36.01 -38.15
CA ALA A 167 -14.67 36.75 -39.09
C ALA A 167 -15.42 37.87 -39.85
N LYS A 168 -16.73 37.70 -40.13
CA LYS A 168 -17.54 38.69 -40.86
C LYS A 168 -17.89 39.94 -40.06
N THR A 169 -17.71 39.92 -38.74
CA THR A 169 -18.00 41.05 -37.84
C THR A 169 -16.71 41.67 -37.27
N GLY A 170 -15.56 41.40 -37.88
CA GLY A 170 -14.27 41.98 -37.47
C GLY A 170 -13.65 41.33 -36.23
N GLY A 171 -14.02 40.09 -35.88
CA GLY A 171 -13.41 39.36 -34.78
C GLY A 171 -11.98 38.92 -35.10
N THR A 172 -11.01 39.29 -34.26
CA THR A 172 -9.63 38.78 -34.31
C THR A 172 -9.52 37.46 -33.56
N ALA A 173 -8.61 36.57 -33.96
CA ALA A 173 -8.23 35.40 -33.16
C ALA A 173 -7.78 35.89 -31.78
N LYS A 174 -8.50 35.50 -30.74
CA LYS A 174 -8.12 35.72 -29.35
C LYS A 174 -7.94 34.35 -28.71
N PRO A 175 -6.93 34.15 -27.86
CA PRO A 175 -6.89 32.97 -27.01
C PRO A 175 -8.20 32.92 -26.24
N ASP A 176 -8.84 31.76 -26.24
CA ASP A 176 -10.15 31.55 -25.65
C ASP A 176 -10.07 31.79 -24.14
N ALA A 177 -10.38 33.02 -23.72
CA ALA A 177 -10.20 33.46 -22.34
C ALA A 177 -11.12 32.71 -21.35
N ASP A 178 -12.14 31.99 -21.85
CA ASP A 178 -13.12 31.29 -21.02
C ASP A 178 -12.65 29.88 -20.62
N THR A 179 -11.73 29.24 -21.35
CA THR A 179 -11.20 27.92 -20.93
C THR A 179 -10.11 28.02 -19.86
N VAL A 180 -9.38 29.14 -19.79
CA VAL A 180 -8.28 29.35 -18.82
C VAL A 180 -8.78 29.39 -17.37
N LYS A 181 -10.04 29.78 -17.14
CA LYS A 181 -10.62 29.90 -15.80
C LYS A 181 -11.64 28.81 -15.47
N GLN A 182 -12.06 27.98 -16.43
CA GLN A 182 -13.08 26.97 -16.18
C GLN A 182 -12.60 25.80 -15.33
N GLY A 183 -11.30 25.45 -15.38
CA GLY A 183 -10.71 24.46 -14.47
C GLY A 183 -10.68 24.87 -13.00
N GLN A 184 -10.89 26.16 -12.68
CA GLN A 184 -10.88 26.71 -11.32
C GLN A 184 -12.29 27.11 -10.81
N LYS A 185 -13.36 26.94 -11.60
CA LYS A 185 -14.72 27.28 -11.19
C LYS A 185 -15.31 26.16 -10.32
N ARG A 186 -15.16 26.27 -8.99
CA ARG A 186 -16.02 25.55 -8.03
C ARG A 186 -17.48 26.00 -8.26
N PRO A 187 -18.48 25.10 -8.28
CA PRO A 187 -19.87 25.53 -8.42
C PRO A 187 -20.22 26.45 -7.25
N SER A 188 -20.57 27.70 -7.56
CA SER A 188 -21.21 28.58 -6.59
C SER A 188 -22.66 28.16 -6.43
N ASP A 189 -23.18 28.24 -5.20
CA ASP A 189 -24.57 27.92 -4.91
C ASP A 189 -25.54 28.66 -5.84
N ALA A 190 -26.64 27.98 -6.18
CA ALA A 190 -27.62 28.48 -7.12
C ALA A 190 -28.16 29.85 -6.67
N SER A 191 -28.20 30.81 -7.60
CA SER A 191 -28.81 32.12 -7.39
C SER A 191 -30.27 31.96 -6.92
N PRO A 192 -30.78 32.85 -6.03
CA PRO A 192 -32.14 32.74 -5.50
C PRO A 192 -33.22 32.65 -6.59
N ALA A 193 -33.01 33.29 -7.75
CA ALA A 193 -33.92 33.19 -8.89
C ALA A 193 -33.99 31.78 -9.52
N THR A 194 -32.94 30.98 -9.37
CA THR A 194 -32.88 29.59 -9.84
C THR A 194 -33.51 28.63 -8.83
N GLN A 195 -33.41 28.92 -7.53
CA GLN A 195 -34.09 28.17 -6.48
C GLN A 195 -35.63 28.38 -6.51
N GLU A 196 -36.09 29.59 -6.85
CA GLU A 196 -37.53 29.85 -6.99
C GLU A 196 -38.14 29.01 -8.12
N LYS A 197 -37.47 28.92 -9.27
CA LYS A 197 -37.92 28.07 -10.40
C LYS A 197 -37.91 26.58 -10.09
N SER A 198 -36.98 26.09 -9.28
CA SER A 198 -37.01 24.68 -8.85
C SER A 198 -38.14 24.42 -7.84
N SER A 199 -38.45 25.39 -6.97
CA SER A 199 -39.53 25.26 -6.00
C SER A 199 -40.93 25.36 -6.63
N SER A 200 -41.09 26.10 -7.72
CA SER A 200 -42.37 26.18 -8.45
C SER A 200 -42.69 24.89 -9.18
N LEU A 201 -41.69 24.24 -9.79
CA LEU A 201 -41.84 22.92 -10.42
C LEU A 201 -42.22 21.82 -9.40
N ALA A 202 -41.68 21.90 -8.18
CA ALA A 202 -41.99 20.96 -7.12
C ALA A 202 -43.40 21.17 -6.52
N LYS A 203 -43.97 22.38 -6.59
CA LYS A 203 -45.36 22.65 -6.21
C LYS A 203 -46.35 22.13 -7.25
N ASP A 204 -46.07 22.36 -8.54
CA ASP A 204 -46.92 21.89 -9.65
C ASP A 204 -47.08 20.35 -9.67
N ILE A 205 -46.03 19.60 -9.31
CA ILE A 205 -46.10 18.13 -9.25
C ILE A 205 -46.93 17.63 -8.06
N LYS A 206 -47.02 18.42 -6.98
CA LYS A 206 -47.71 18.03 -5.75
C LYS A 206 -49.23 18.20 -5.83
N ASP A 207 -49.71 19.06 -6.72
CA ASP A 207 -51.14 19.28 -6.97
C ASP A 207 -51.75 18.24 -7.95
N TRP A 208 -50.96 17.23 -8.36
CA TRP A 208 -51.39 16.15 -9.26
C TRP A 208 -51.65 14.80 -8.57
N PHE A 209 -51.38 14.69 -7.27
CA PHE A 209 -51.69 13.52 -6.41
C PHE A 209 -52.64 13.91 -5.28
#